data_AF-A0A927CJS6-F1
#
_entry.id   AF-A0A927CJS6-F1
#
_cell.length_a   1.000
_cell.length_b   1.000
_cell.length_c   1.000
_cell.angle_alpha   90.00
_cell.angle_beta   90.00
_cell.angle_gamma   90.00
#
_symmetry.space_group_name_H-M   'P 1'
#
loop_
_entity.id
_entity.type
_entity.pdbx_description
1 polymer ?
#
loop_
_entity_poly.entity_id
_entity_poly.type
_entity_poly.pdbx_seq_one_letter_code
_entity_poly.pdbx_strand_id
1 'polypeptide(L)' 'MDDKKLKLGVPATEGQLSMMFARGGPREGAGRKGIGETRKVSVTLTKETWSAFEQRCGELGCSKSELFRGLIESYLKP' A
#
# COMPACT_ATOMS: atom_id res chain seq x y z
N MET A 1 15.14 -17.11 -15.03
CA MET A 1 13.88 -17.66 -15.56
C MET A 1 12.98 -17.88 -14.37
N ASP A 2 12.07 -16.94 -14.11
CA ASP A 2 11.22 -16.97 -12.91
C ASP A 2 9.94 -17.78 -13.17
N ASP A 3 9.87 -18.95 -12.54
CA ASP A 3 8.68 -19.81 -12.45
C ASP A 3 7.53 -19.08 -11.75
N LYS A 4 6.73 -18.32 -12.52
CA LYS A 4 5.52 -17.68 -12.00
C LYS A 4 4.46 -18.76 -11.74
N LYS A 5 4.38 -19.22 -10.48
CA LYS A 5 3.29 -20.08 -9.97
C LYS A 5 1.94 -19.36 -10.13
N LEU A 6 1.17 -19.78 -11.13
CA LEU A 6 -0.20 -19.35 -11.34
C LEU A 6 -1.11 -20.15 -10.39
N LYS A 7 -1.99 -19.48 -9.64
CA LYS A 7 -3.05 -20.13 -8.85
C LYS A 7 -4.40 -19.82 -9.49
N LEU A 8 -5.14 -20.87 -9.85
CA LEU A 8 -6.51 -20.77 -10.37
C LEU A 8 -7.48 -20.71 -9.18
N GLY A 9 -8.23 -19.61 -9.06
CA GLY A 9 -9.25 -19.43 -8.03
C GLY A 9 -10.66 -19.74 -8.55
N VAL A 10 -11.51 -20.31 -7.69
CA VAL A 10 -12.93 -20.52 -8.01
C VAL A 10 -13.62 -19.15 -8.12
N PRO A 11 -14.26 -18.83 -9.26
CA PRO A 11 -14.86 -17.52 -9.47
C PRO A 11 -16.16 -17.34 -8.70
N ALA A 12 -16.49 -16.10 -8.36
CA ALA A 12 -17.75 -15.73 -7.73
C ALA A 12 -18.95 -15.72 -8.72
N THR A 13 -18.69 -15.89 -10.01
CA THR A 13 -19.69 -15.89 -11.09
C THR A 13 -19.35 -17.02 -12.05
N GLU A 14 -20.34 -17.86 -12.38
CA GLU A 14 -20.16 -18.97 -13.32
C GLU A 14 -19.64 -18.46 -14.68
N GLY A 15 -18.56 -19.08 -15.18
CA GLY A 15 -18.02 -18.81 -16.51
C GLY A 15 -16.81 -17.86 -16.59
N GLN A 16 -16.32 -17.29 -15.49
CA GLN A 16 -15.17 -16.38 -15.54
C GLN A 16 -13.92 -16.96 -14.86
N LEU A 17 -12.76 -17.01 -15.52
CA LEU A 17 -11.51 -17.40 -14.87
C LEU A 17 -10.95 -16.21 -14.07
N SER A 18 -10.81 -16.35 -12.75
CA SER A 18 -10.14 -15.33 -11.92
C SER A 18 -8.64 -15.60 -11.83
N MET A 19 -7.83 -14.72 -12.44
CA MET A 19 -6.38 -14.78 -12.35
C MET A 19 -5.93 -14.24 -11.00
N MET A 20 -5.64 -15.13 -10.04
CA MET A 20 -5.08 -14.71 -8.75
C MET A 20 -3.56 -14.52 -8.89
N PHE A 21 -3.09 -13.29 -8.74
CA PHE A 21 -1.66 -13.02 -8.55
C PHE A 21 -1.20 -13.68 -7.25
N ALA A 22 0.00 -14.28 -7.24
CA ALA A 22 0.49 -15.15 -6.16
C ALA A 22 0.59 -14.50 -4.76
N ARG A 23 0.29 -13.21 -4.63
CA ARG A 23 0.28 -12.47 -3.35
C ARG A 23 -1.12 -11.94 -3.10
N GLY A 24 -1.71 -12.27 -1.95
CA GLY A 24 -2.99 -11.75 -1.49
C GLY A 24 -4.17 -12.72 -1.65
N GLY A 25 -5.17 -12.59 -0.77
CA GLY A 25 -6.40 -13.38 -0.80
C GLY A 25 -7.48 -12.81 -1.75
N PRO A 26 -8.73 -13.27 -1.71
CA PRO A 26 -9.76 -12.90 -2.68
C PRO A 26 -10.36 -11.49 -2.50
N ARG A 27 -9.85 -10.69 -1.56
CA ARG A 27 -10.38 -9.34 -1.31
C ARG A 27 -9.92 -8.34 -2.37
N GLU A 28 -10.74 -7.33 -2.64
CA GLU A 28 -10.35 -6.24 -3.51
C GLU A 28 -9.06 -5.56 -3.01
N GLY A 29 -8.11 -5.33 -3.92
CA GLY A 29 -6.79 -4.78 -3.60
C GLY A 29 -5.79 -5.78 -3.02
N ALA A 30 -6.13 -7.06 -2.88
CA ALA A 30 -5.16 -8.11 -2.67
C ALA A 30 -4.29 -8.29 -3.92
N GLY A 31 -2.98 -8.43 -3.73
CA GLY A 31 -2.04 -8.56 -4.85
C GLY A 31 -1.74 -7.28 -5.61
N ARG A 32 -2.08 -6.11 -5.07
CA ARG A 32 -1.56 -4.83 -5.55
C ARG A 32 -0.04 -4.95 -5.70
N LYS A 33 0.49 -4.56 -6.88
CA LYS A 33 1.92 -4.57 -7.17
C LYS A 33 2.68 -3.85 -6.05
N GLY A 34 3.68 -4.51 -5.49
CA GLY A 34 4.52 -3.90 -4.46
C GLY A 34 5.28 -2.72 -5.06
N ILE A 35 5.13 -1.54 -4.47
CA ILE A 35 5.88 -0.32 -4.83
C ILE A 35 7.33 -0.42 -4.33
N GLY A 36 7.59 -1.27 -3.34
CA GLY A 36 8.89 -1.52 -2.73
C GLY A 36 8.76 -2.41 -1.49
N GLU A 37 9.73 -2.33 -0.58
CA GLU A 37 9.69 -2.98 0.73
C GLU A 37 8.96 -2.09 1.74
N THR A 38 7.99 -2.65 2.47
CA THR A 38 7.29 -1.93 3.55
C THR A 38 7.91 -2.28 4.89
N ARG A 39 8.36 -1.27 5.63
CA ARG A 39 8.79 -1.40 7.03
C ARG A 39 7.90 -0.56 7.94
N LYS A 40 7.56 -1.09 9.12
CA LYS A 40 6.83 -0.35 10.16
C LYS A 40 7.82 0.45 10.98
N VAL A 41 7.50 1.71 11.23
CA VAL A 41 8.32 2.62 12.04
C VAL A 41 7.42 3.29 13.06
N SER A 42 7.89 3.35 14.31
CA SER A 42 7.26 4.14 15.36
C SER A 42 7.92 5.51 15.38
N VAL A 43 7.12 6.57 15.37
CA VAL A 43 7.62 7.95 15.42
C VAL A 43 6.95 8.64 16.61
N THR A 44 7.74 9.32 17.43
CA THR A 44 7.25 10.12 18.54
C THR A 44 7.36 11.59 18.17
N LEU A 45 6.24 12.29 18.14
CA LEU A 45 6.13 13.72 17.86
C LEU A 45 5.27 14.39 18.94
N THR A 46 5.32 15.71 19.03
CA THR A 46 4.40 16.44 19.91
C THR A 46 2.96 16.30 19.41
N LYS A 47 1.99 16.56 20.30
CA LYS A 47 0.56 16.55 19.95
C LYS A 47 0.25 17.55 18.82
N GLU A 48 0.87 18.72 18.87
CA GLU A 48 0.70 19.78 17.85
C GLU A 48 1.20 19.32 16.48
N THR A 49 2.39 18.71 16.43
CA THR A 49 2.92 18.18 15.17
C THR A 49 2.05 17.05 14.63
N TRP A 50 1.55 16.15 15.48
CA TRP A 50 0.61 15.11 15.05
C TRP A 50 -0.69 15.69 14.48
N SER A 51 -1.25 16.71 15.13
CA SER A 51 -2.46 17.39 14.66
C SER A 51 -2.24 18.03 13.28
N ALA A 52 -1.12 18.73 13.09
CA ALA A 52 -0.78 19.33 11.80
C ALA A 52 -0.57 18.26 10.70
N PHE A 53 0.05 17.12 11.05
CA PHE A 53 0.25 16.01 10.13
C PHE A 53 -1.07 15.39 9.67
N GLU A 54 -2.01 15.18 10.59
CA GLU A 54 -3.34 14.64 10.29
C GLU A 54 -4.20 15.62 9.49
N GLN A 55 -4.16 16.89 9.83
CA GLN A 55 -4.82 17.94 9.07
C GLN A 55 -4.31 17.95 7.62
N ARG A 56 -2.99 17.88 7.43
CA ARG A 56 -2.40 17.86 6.09
C ARG A 56 -2.80 16.64 5.27
N CYS A 57 -2.92 15.48 5.90
CA CYS A 57 -3.48 14.29 5.24
C CYS A 57 -4.92 14.51 4.79
N GLY A 58 -5.74 15.16 5.62
CA GLY A 58 -7.13 15.50 5.29
C GLY A 58 -7.23 16.48 4.11
N GLU A 59 -6.43 17.54 4.11
CA GLU A 59 -6.37 18.53 3.02
C GLU A 59 -5.96 17.92 1.69
N LEU A 60 -5.01 16.99 1.70
CA LEU A 60 -4.49 16.34 0.48
C LEU A 60 -5.27 15.08 0.08
N GLY A 61 -6.20 14.62 0.91
CA GLY A 61 -6.92 13.36 0.68
C GLY A 61 -6.02 12.12 0.65
N CYS A 62 -4.86 12.17 1.31
CA CYS A 62 -3.84 11.12 1.26
C CYS A 62 -3.72 10.35 2.58
N SER A 63 -3.16 9.15 2.53
CA SER A 63 -2.92 8.37 3.75
C SER A 63 -1.68 8.88 4.52
N LYS A 64 -1.63 8.60 5.84
CA LYS A 64 -0.46 8.90 6.67
C LYS A 64 0.85 8.33 6.11
N SER A 65 0.81 7.10 5.60
CA SER A 65 2.00 6.44 5.03
C SER A 65 2.42 7.05 3.70
N GLU A 66 1.48 7.62 2.94
CA GLU A 66 1.76 8.33 1.70
C GLU A 66 2.40 9.68 1.95
N LEU A 67 1.84 10.48 2.87
CA LEU A 67 2.45 11.74 3.29
C LEU A 67 3.86 11.50 3.86
N PHE A 68 4.01 10.50 4.74
CA PHE A 68 5.30 10.19 5.35
C PHE A 68 6.34 9.71 4.31
N ARG A 69 5.92 8.91 3.32
CA ARG A 69 6.79 8.51 2.21
C ARG A 69 7.22 9.72 1.39
N GLY A 70 6.30 10.63 1.05
CA GLY A 70 6.62 11.85 0.32
C GLY A 70 7.65 12.72 1.05
N LEU A 71 7.52 12.87 2.38
CA LEU A 71 8.49 13.59 3.20
C LEU A 71 9.89 12.95 3.14
N ILE A 72 9.97 11.63 3.36
CA ILE A 72 11.24 10.88 3.31
C ILE A 72 11.89 11.02 1.92
N GLU A 73 11.11 10.84 0.86
CA GLU A 73 11.62 10.92 -0.50
C GLU A 73 12.06 12.34 -0.85
N SER A 74 11.33 13.37 -0.42
CA SER A 74 11.71 14.77 -0.66
C SER A 74 12.99 15.19 0.04
N TYR A 75 13.32 14.53 1.16
CA TYR A 75 14.54 14.81 1.92
C TYR A 75 15.74 13.99 1.41
N LEU A 76 15.53 12.74 0.98
CA LEU A 76 16.62 11.83 0.59
C LEU A 76 16.94 11.84 -0.91
N LYS A 77 16.02 12.25 -1.77
CA LYS A 77 16.28 12.32 -3.22
C LYS A 77 16.84 13.71 -3.57
N PRO A 78 17.97 13.78 -4.30
CA PRO A 78 18.55 15.03 -4.78
C PRO A 78 17.70 15.70 -5.86
#